data_AF-A0A0F9NUU2-F1
#
_entry.id   AF-A0A0F9NUU2-F1
#
_cell.length_a   1.000
_cell.length_b   1.000
_cell.length_c   1.000
_cell.angle_alpha   90.00
_cell.angle_beta   90.00
_cell.angle_gamma   90.00
#
_symmetry.space_group_name_H-M   'P 1'
#
loop_
_entity.id
_entity.type
_entity.pdbx_description
1 polymer ?
#
loop_
_entity_poly.entity_id
_entity_poly.type
_entity_poly.pdbx_seq_one_letter_code
_entity_poly.pdbx_strand_id
1 'polypeptide(L)'
;ETDYFPGIKGIGPKKGLKYIKQHKNIETIISCEKDKYDFTTLSREKIKEVRKIFLLPDVNETENEFFWNSPHKSKIYYLLCEEHHLNKERVSKNLEKLTDSYGKCKSYFEHKREETKPIQLTIDLNFN
;
A
#
# COMPACT_ATOMS: atom_id res chain seq x y z
N GLU A 1 -6.14 -13.20 -11.46
CA GLU A 1 -7.12 -12.88 -10.43
C GLU A 1 -6.69 -11.61 -9.71
N THR A 2 -7.64 -10.94 -9.06
CA THR A 2 -7.44 -9.82 -8.14
C THR A 2 -8.42 -10.00 -6.98
N ASP A 3 -8.26 -9.23 -5.90
CA ASP A 3 -9.23 -9.23 -4.79
C ASP A 3 -10.64 -8.77 -5.23
N TYR A 4 -10.74 -8.11 -6.39
CA TYR A 4 -11.98 -7.59 -6.97
C TYR A 4 -12.55 -8.45 -8.12
N PHE A 5 -11.80 -9.46 -8.58
CA PHE A 5 -12.24 -10.37 -9.64
C PHE A 5 -11.48 -11.71 -9.58
N PRO A 6 -12.16 -12.87 -9.50
CA PRO A 6 -11.53 -14.19 -9.31
C PRO A 6 -10.65 -14.64 -10.49
N GLY A 7 -10.61 -13.89 -11.59
CA GLY A 7 -9.84 -14.25 -12.77
C GLY A 7 -10.59 -15.19 -13.70
N ILE A 8 -9.93 -15.55 -14.80
CA ILE A 8 -10.47 -16.48 -15.80
C ILE A 8 -9.85 -17.85 -15.59
N LYS A 9 -10.70 -18.87 -15.43
CA LYS A 9 -10.24 -20.25 -15.22
C LYS A 9 -9.33 -20.69 -16.37
N GLY A 10 -8.16 -21.23 -16.05
CA GLY A 10 -7.18 -21.69 -17.05
C GLY A 10 -6.24 -20.59 -17.59
N ILE A 11 -6.45 -19.33 -17.20
CA ILE A 11 -5.54 -18.20 -17.47
C ILE A 11 -4.86 -17.77 -16.17
N GLY A 12 -3.69 -18.36 -15.90
CA GLY A 12 -2.81 -17.94 -14.80
C GLY A 12 -1.85 -16.79 -15.18
N PRO A 13 -0.98 -16.34 -14.25
CA PRO A 13 -0.12 -15.17 -14.42
C PRO A 13 0.73 -15.18 -15.70
N LYS A 14 1.37 -16.31 -16.02
CA LYS A 14 2.22 -16.45 -17.22
C LYS A 14 1.43 -16.27 -18.51
N LYS A 15 0.24 -16.87 -18.60
CA LYS A 15 -0.64 -16.73 -19.77
C LYS A 15 -1.25 -15.32 -19.84
N GLY A 16 -1.72 -14.79 -18.71
CA GLY A 16 -2.24 -13.42 -18.62
C GLY A 16 -1.23 -12.39 -19.13
N LEU A 17 0.02 -12.48 -18.68
CA LEU A 17 1.10 -11.59 -19.15
C LEU A 17 1.35 -11.74 -20.65
N LYS A 18 1.41 -12.98 -21.16
CA LYS A 18 1.58 -13.24 -22.60
C LYS A 18 0.47 -12.57 -23.40
N TYR A 19 -0.79 -12.78 -23.02
CA TYR A 19 -1.94 -12.25 -23.75
C TYR A 19 -2.02 -10.72 -23.70
N ILE A 20 -1.75 -10.10 -22.55
CA ILE A 20 -1.72 -8.64 -22.46
C ILE A 20 -0.63 -8.04 -23.36
N LYS A 21 0.55 -8.65 -23.42
CA LYS A 21 1.62 -8.19 -24.34
C LYS A 21 1.23 -8.30 -25.82
N GLN A 22 0.52 -9.38 -26.18
CA GLN A 22 0.10 -9.66 -27.56
C GLN A 22 -1.09 -8.80 -27.99
N HIS A 23 -2.15 -8.75 -27.19
CA HIS A 23 -3.44 -8.16 -27.57
C HIS A 23 -3.69 -6.75 -27.00
N LYS A 24 -2.78 -6.25 -26.14
CA LYS A 24 -2.74 -4.90 -25.54
C LYS A 24 -3.84 -4.57 -24.54
N ASN A 25 -5.06 -5.04 -24.73
CA ASN A 25 -6.19 -4.77 -23.83
C ASN A 25 -7.08 -6.01 -23.64
N ILE A 26 -7.93 -5.96 -22.60
CA ILE A 26 -8.76 -7.09 -22.18
C ILE A 26 -9.85 -7.39 -23.22
N GLU A 27 -10.43 -6.36 -23.83
CA GLU A 27 -11.49 -6.48 -24.82
C GLU A 27 -11.03 -7.27 -26.07
N THR A 28 -9.82 -6.99 -26.56
CA THR A 28 -9.19 -7.73 -27.65
C THR A 28 -8.85 -9.15 -27.24
N ILE A 29 -8.44 -9.40 -25.99
CA ILE A 29 -8.20 -10.76 -25.49
C ILE A 29 -9.49 -11.57 -25.53
N ILE A 30 -10.60 -11.00 -25.05
CA ILE A 30 -11.91 -11.66 -25.06
C ILE A 30 -12.30 -11.99 -26.51
N SER A 31 -12.18 -11.04 -27.45
CA SER A 31 -12.57 -11.29 -28.84
C SER A 31 -11.72 -12.36 -29.53
N CYS A 32 -10.40 -12.41 -29.26
CA CYS A 32 -9.49 -13.36 -29.87
C CYS A 32 -9.47 -14.75 -29.21
N GLU A 33 -9.75 -14.86 -27.90
CA GLU A 33 -9.55 -16.10 -27.13
C GLU A 33 -10.86 -16.69 -26.57
N LYS A 34 -12.03 -16.11 -26.90
CA LYS A 34 -13.37 -16.58 -26.46
C LYS A 34 -13.67 -18.04 -26.73
N ASP A 35 -13.07 -18.63 -27.77
CA ASP A 35 -13.31 -20.02 -28.13
C ASP A 35 -12.52 -21.01 -27.23
N LYS A 36 -11.52 -20.51 -26.49
CA LYS A 36 -10.63 -21.32 -25.64
C LYS A 36 -10.92 -21.21 -24.15
N TYR A 37 -11.52 -20.10 -23.72
CA TYR A 37 -11.79 -19.81 -22.31
C TYR A 37 -13.15 -19.15 -22.14
N ASP A 38 -13.76 -19.41 -20.99
CA ASP A 38 -15.01 -18.78 -20.60
C ASP A 38 -14.76 -17.38 -20.02
N PHE A 39 -15.23 -16.36 -20.73
CA PHE A 39 -15.17 -14.95 -20.30
C PHE A 39 -16.53 -14.40 -19.87
N THR A 40 -17.57 -15.23 -19.73
CA THR A 40 -18.93 -14.77 -19.40
C THR A 40 -19.00 -13.99 -18.08
N THR A 41 -18.13 -14.31 -17.12
CA THR A 41 -18.02 -13.63 -15.82
C THR A 41 -17.31 -12.27 -15.90
N LEU A 42 -16.64 -11.97 -17.02
CA LEU A 42 -15.89 -10.74 -17.25
C LEU A 42 -16.65 -9.83 -18.22
N SER A 43 -17.79 -9.34 -17.77
CA SER A 43 -18.59 -8.38 -18.54
C SER A 43 -17.88 -7.04 -18.72
N ARG A 44 -18.35 -6.22 -19.67
CA ARG A 44 -17.80 -4.89 -19.93
C ARG A 44 -17.93 -3.97 -18.70
N GLU A 45 -19.03 -4.09 -17.98
CA GLU A 45 -19.32 -3.37 -16.74
C GLU A 45 -18.32 -3.77 -15.65
N LYS A 46 -18.06 -5.06 -15.50
CA LYS A 46 -17.07 -5.57 -14.53
C LYS A 46 -15.66 -5.11 -14.86
N ILE A 47 -15.26 -5.11 -16.14
CA ILE A 47 -13.95 -4.58 -16.56
C ILE A 47 -13.82 -3.09 -16.20
N LYS A 48 -14.86 -2.29 -16.48
CA LYS A 48 -14.87 -0.85 -16.15
C LYS A 48 -14.78 -0.60 -14.65
N GLU A 49 -15.56 -1.33 -13.85
CA GLU A 49 -15.57 -1.24 -12.40
C GLU A 49 -14.19 -1.53 -11.81
N VAL A 50 -13.59 -2.67 -12.18
CA VAL A 50 -12.27 -3.06 -11.70
C VAL A 50 -11.21 -2.06 -12.16
N ARG A 51 -11.23 -1.61 -13.42
CA ARG A 51 -10.31 -0.58 -13.91
C ARG A 51 -10.44 0.73 -13.13
N LYS A 52 -11.66 1.15 -12.78
CA LYS A 52 -11.87 2.37 -11.98
C LYS A 52 -11.19 2.25 -10.63
N ILE A 53 -11.33 1.12 -9.93
CA ILE A 53 -10.66 0.89 -8.64
C ILE A 53 -9.13 1.04 -8.76
N PHE A 54 -8.53 0.48 -9.81
CA PHE A 54 -7.07 0.51 -9.98
C PHE A 54 -6.51 1.81 -10.57
N LEU A 55 -7.26 2.49 -11.45
CA LEU A 55 -6.78 3.69 -12.16
C LEU A 55 -7.23 5.00 -11.49
N LEU A 56 -8.38 4.97 -10.83
CA LEU A 56 -9.00 6.10 -10.14
C LEU A 56 -9.43 5.66 -8.74
N PRO A 57 -8.48 5.18 -7.90
CA PRO A 57 -8.80 4.82 -6.53
C PRO A 57 -9.27 6.06 -5.78
N ASP A 58 -10.24 5.86 -4.89
CA ASP A 58 -10.63 6.90 -3.94
C ASP A 58 -9.51 7.01 -2.89
N VAL A 59 -8.80 8.14 -2.92
CA VAL A 59 -7.64 8.41 -2.06
C VAL A 59 -7.82 9.76 -1.39
N ASN A 60 -7.27 9.90 -0.19
CA ASN A 60 -7.21 11.21 0.45
C ASN A 60 -6.26 12.12 -0.36
N GLU A 61 -6.82 13.13 -1.03
CA GLU A 61 -6.06 14.07 -1.88
C GLU A 61 -5.22 15.07 -1.08
N THR A 62 -5.56 15.27 0.20
CA THR A 62 -4.86 16.20 1.08
C THR A 62 -3.69 15.50 1.78
N GLU A 63 -2.51 16.11 1.75
CA GLU A 63 -1.40 15.71 2.60
C GLU A 63 -1.78 15.91 4.06
N ASN A 64 -1.87 14.81 4.80
CA ASN A 64 -1.92 14.89 6.25
C ASN A 64 -0.49 15.02 6.75
N GLU A 65 -0.21 15.99 7.62
CA GLU A 65 1.07 16.04 8.30
C GLU A 65 1.20 14.82 9.23
N PHE A 66 2.13 13.91 8.88
CA PHE A 66 2.36 12.70 9.67
C PHE A 66 3.40 12.99 10.77
N PHE A 67 2.97 12.87 12.03
CA PHE A 67 3.83 13.03 13.19
C PHE A 67 3.95 11.74 14.01
N TRP A 68 5.17 11.43 14.42
CA TRP A 68 5.45 10.33 15.36
C TRP A 68 5.49 10.87 16.79
N ASN A 69 4.41 10.65 17.53
CA ASN A 69 4.30 11.03 18.95
C ASN A 69 4.96 9.98 19.86
N SER A 70 5.39 10.42 21.05
CA SER A 70 5.96 9.54 22.06
C SER A 70 4.94 8.48 22.51
N PRO A 71 5.34 7.20 22.67
CA PRO A 71 4.45 6.15 23.15
C PRO A 71 3.84 6.46 24.52
N HIS A 72 2.50 6.46 24.62
CA HIS A 72 1.80 6.73 25.88
C HIS A 72 1.77 5.48 26.76
N LYS A 73 2.84 5.25 27.53
CA LYS A 73 3.06 4.01 28.30
C LYS A 73 1.86 3.53 29.11
N SER A 74 1.26 4.38 29.92
CA SER A 74 0.14 3.99 30.79
C SER A 74 -1.12 3.55 30.01
N LYS A 75 -1.48 4.25 28.93
CA LYS A 75 -2.59 3.85 28.05
C LYS A 75 -2.32 2.54 27.34
N ILE A 76 -1.08 2.32 26.89
CA ILE A 76 -0.65 1.06 26.27
C ILE A 76 -0.78 -0.09 27.28
N TYR A 77 -0.33 0.10 28.52
CA TYR A 77 -0.49 -0.91 29.57
C TYR A 77 -1.95 -1.22 29.86
N TYR A 78 -2.77 -0.18 30.01
CA TYR A 78 -4.19 -0.35 30.29
C TYR A 78 -4.88 -1.16 29.19
N LEU A 79 -4.75 -0.75 27.92
CA LEU A 79 -5.32 -1.44 26.77
C LEU A 79 -4.84 -2.90 26.69
N LEU A 80 -3.51 -3.12 26.72
CA LEU A 80 -2.95 -4.45 26.46
C LEU A 80 -3.08 -5.41 27.64
N CYS A 81 -2.86 -4.94 28.87
CA CYS A 81 -2.80 -5.81 30.03
C CYS A 81 -4.12 -5.85 30.81
N GLU A 82 -4.82 -4.73 30.95
CA GLU A 82 -6.07 -4.68 31.71
C GLU A 82 -7.26 -5.07 30.83
N GLU A 83 -7.39 -4.53 29.61
CA GLU A 83 -8.52 -4.84 28.73
C GLU A 83 -8.32 -6.13 27.92
N HIS A 84 -7.11 -6.38 27.41
CA HIS A 84 -6.80 -7.54 26.57
C HIS A 84 -6.04 -8.67 27.29
N HIS A 85 -5.79 -8.54 28.60
CA HIS A 85 -5.17 -9.56 29.46
C HIS A 85 -3.85 -10.15 28.94
N LEU A 86 -3.06 -9.37 28.20
CA LEU A 86 -1.73 -9.79 27.78
C LEU A 86 -0.77 -9.86 28.98
N ASN A 87 0.26 -10.68 28.84
CA ASN A 87 1.27 -10.87 29.88
C ASN A 87 2.00 -9.54 30.18
N LYS A 88 1.82 -9.04 31.42
CA LYS A 88 2.37 -7.74 31.88
C LYS A 88 3.88 -7.63 31.74
N GLU A 89 4.63 -8.68 32.08
CA GLU A 89 6.09 -8.69 31.99
C GLU A 89 6.57 -8.57 30.53
N ARG A 90 5.94 -9.32 29.63
CA ARG A 90 6.24 -9.26 28.19
C ARG A 90 5.90 -7.90 27.60
N VAL A 91 4.77 -7.31 27.97
CA VAL A 91 4.37 -5.97 27.52
C VAL A 91 5.36 -4.93 28.02
N SER A 92 5.73 -4.99 29.30
CA SER A 92 6.69 -4.06 29.91
C SER A 92 8.02 -4.02 29.18
N LYS A 93 8.65 -5.19 29.01
CA LYS A 93 9.95 -5.33 28.35
C LYS A 93 9.95 -4.80 26.90
N ASN A 94 8.85 -4.97 26.17
CA ASN A 94 8.75 -4.47 24.80
C ASN A 94 8.44 -2.97 24.75
N LEU A 95 7.70 -2.44 25.72
CA LEU A 95 7.40 -1.02 25.83
C LEU A 95 8.65 -0.19 26.16
N GLU A 96 9.56 -0.73 26.97
CA GLU A 96 10.90 -0.14 27.18
C GLU A 96 11.66 -0.02 25.86
N LYS A 97 11.79 -1.14 25.12
CA LYS A 97 12.45 -1.16 23.80
C LYS A 97 11.82 -0.19 22.80
N LEU A 98 10.49 -0.07 22.80
CA LEU A 98 9.76 0.87 21.95
C LEU A 98 10.13 2.31 22.30
N THR A 99 10.21 2.63 23.59
CA THR A 99 10.57 3.97 24.07
C THR A 99 12.00 4.33 23.69
N ASP A 100 12.94 3.40 23.86
CA ASP A 100 14.33 3.62 23.49
C ASP A 100 14.50 3.80 21.98
N SER A 101 13.81 2.98 21.19
CA SER A 101 13.80 3.09 19.73
C SER A 101 13.20 4.44 19.28
N TYR A 102 12.11 4.87 19.90
CA TYR A 102 11.51 6.18 19.64
C TYR A 102 12.50 7.32 19.91
N GLY A 103 13.21 7.28 21.06
CA GLY A 103 14.22 8.27 21.39
C GLY A 103 15.37 8.33 20.38
N LYS A 104 15.86 7.18 19.93
CA LYS A 104 16.90 7.09 18.88
C LYS A 104 16.42 7.67 17.55
N CYS A 105 15.20 7.32 17.12
CA CYS A 105 14.63 7.86 15.89
C CYS A 105 14.45 9.38 15.98
N LYS A 106 13.90 9.87 17.09
CA LYS A 106 13.71 11.31 17.32
C LYS A 106 15.04 12.06 17.23
N SER A 107 16.06 11.60 17.94
CA SER A 107 17.40 12.21 17.91
C SER A 107 18.02 12.18 16.50
N TYR A 108 17.88 11.07 15.76
CA TYR A 108 18.33 10.98 14.37
C TYR A 108 17.65 12.01 13.47
N PHE A 109 16.33 12.16 13.56
CA PHE A 109 15.59 13.13 12.74
C PHE A 109 15.80 14.58 13.18
N GLU A 110 16.07 14.84 14.46
CA GLU A 110 16.51 16.15 14.95
C GLU A 110 17.87 16.52 14.35
N HIS A 111 18.88 15.66 14.50
CA HIS A 111 20.22 15.90 13.93
C HIS A 111 20.21 16.02 12.40
N LYS A 112 19.45 15.17 11.70
CA LYS A 112 19.35 15.21 10.23
C LYS A 112 18.64 16.46 9.70
N ARG A 113 17.76 17.08 10.49
CA ARG A 113 17.16 18.38 10.15
C ARG A 113 18.14 19.53 10.29
N GLU A 114 19.13 19.39 11.18
CA GLU A 114 20.21 20.37 11.39
C GLU A 114 21.31 20.25 10.33
N GLU A 115 21.47 19.09 9.70
CA GLU A 115 22.34 18.91 8.52
C GLU A 115 21.77 19.64 7.29
N THR A 116 22.28 20.84 6.99
CA THR A 116 21.96 21.55 5.75
C THR A 116 22.47 20.76 4.54
N LYS A 117 21.56 20.34 3.66
CA LYS A 117 21.93 19.83 2.33
C LYS A 117 21.82 20.94 1.30
N PRO A 118 22.84 21.14 0.43
CA PRO A 118 22.69 22.04 -0.71
C PRO A 118 21.61 21.47 -1.65
N ILE A 119 20.54 22.22 -1.86
CA ILE A 119 19.53 21.92 -2.87
C ILE A 119 19.96 22.65 -4.15
N GLN A 120 20.25 21.91 -5.22
CA GLN A 120 20.60 22.51 -6.51
C GLN A 120 19.32 22.89 -7.26
N LEU A 121 18.91 24.15 -7.14
CA LEU A 121 17.64 24.67 -7.64
C LEU A 121 17.57 24.86 -9.17
N THR A 122 18.67 24.64 -9.90
CA THR A 122 18.82 25.08 -11.29
C THR A 122 18.43 24.07 -12.37
N ILE A 123 18.12 22.81 -12.03
CA ILE A 123 17.74 21.78 -13.03
C ILE A 123 16.23 21.51 -13.10
N ASP A 124 15.46 21.75 -12.04
CA ASP A 124 14.04 21.37 -11.98
C ASP A 124 13.05 22.47 -12.40
N LEU A 125 13.51 23.69 -12.69
CA LEU A 125 12.64 24.81 -13.10
C LEU A 125 12.32 24.85 -14.61
N ASN A 126 12.89 23.94 -15.41
CA ASN A 126 12.73 23.94 -16.88
C ASN A 126 11.77 22.86 -17.42
N PHE A 127 10.97 22.22 -16.55
CA PHE A 127 9.91 21.31 -16.98
C PHE A 127 8.56 21.74 -16.37
N ASN A 128 8.01 22.84 -16.87
CA ASN A 128 6.59 23.18 -16.80
C ASN A 128 6.13 23.61 -18.20
#